data_AF-A0A3M5DPW4-F1
#
_entry.id   AF-A0A3M5DPW4-F1
#
_cell.length_a   1.000
_cell.length_b   1.000
_cell.length_c   1.000
_cell.angle_alpha   90.00
_cell.angle_beta   90.00
_cell.angle_gamma   90.00
#
_symmetry.space_group_name_H-M   'P 1'
#
loop_
_entity.id
_entity.type
_entity.pdbx_description
1 polymer ?
#
loop_
_entity_poly.entity_id
_entity_poly.type
_entity_poly.pdbx_seq_one_letter_code
_entity_poly.pdbx_strand_id
1 'polypeptide(L)'
;QWLNGRGLEPLHMAVNLSFRQFQDSQLLPTLQRLIEEHGVDARWLEFELTETAVMRRSDQVLQTMQALGQLGVRFSLDDFGTG
;
A
#
# COMPACT_ATOMS: atom_id res chain seq x y z
N GLN A 1 -17.04 3.68 12.79
CA GLN A 1 -16.01 2.78 13.35
C GLN A 1 -16.51 1.33 13.25
N TRP A 2 -16.33 0.66 12.11
CA TRP A 2 -16.99 -0.64 11.83
C TRP A 2 -16.24 -1.88 12.38
N LEU A 3 -14.99 -1.75 12.85
CA LEU A 3 -14.15 -2.90 13.23
C LEU A 3 -13.85 -3.01 14.74
N ASN A 4 -14.06 -1.97 15.55
CA ASN A 4 -13.57 -1.92 16.94
C ASN A 4 -14.44 -2.63 18.00
N GLY A 5 -15.25 -3.63 17.64
CA GLY A 5 -16.26 -4.19 18.55
C GLY A 5 -16.27 -5.70 18.77
N ARG A 6 -15.43 -6.49 18.08
CA ARG A 6 -15.63 -7.96 18.03
C ARG A 6 -14.44 -8.84 18.43
N GLY A 7 -13.31 -8.27 18.87
CA GLY A 7 -12.12 -9.08 19.18
C GLY A 7 -11.58 -9.85 17.97
N LEU A 8 -11.83 -9.32 16.76
CA LEU A 8 -11.29 -9.87 15.52
C LEU A 8 -9.79 -9.56 15.46
N GLU A 9 -8.99 -10.54 15.04
CA GLU A 9 -7.59 -10.31 14.73
C GLU A 9 -7.44 -9.16 13.72
N PRO A 10 -6.30 -8.44 13.71
CA PRO A 10 -6.06 -7.35 12.78
C PRO A 10 -6.36 -7.80 11.33
N LEU A 11 -7.41 -7.25 10.74
CA LEU A 11 -7.79 -7.57 9.37
C LEU A 11 -6.83 -6.83 8.43
N HIS A 12 -6.02 -7.58 7.69
CA HIS A 12 -5.17 -7.01 6.64
C HIS A 12 -5.96 -6.96 5.33
N MET A 13 -6.06 -5.77 4.75
CA MET A 13 -6.66 -5.52 3.45
C MET A 13 -5.55 -5.38 2.42
N ALA A 14 -5.35 -6.44 1.64
CA ALA A 14 -4.48 -6.42 0.47
C ALA A 14 -5.16 -5.67 -0.68
N VAL A 15 -4.47 -4.69 -1.26
CA VAL A 15 -4.92 -3.92 -2.41
C VAL A 15 -3.85 -4.02 -3.49
N ASN A 16 -4.25 -4.56 -4.64
CA ASN A 16 -3.39 -4.65 -5.81
C ASN A 16 -3.19 -3.26 -6.43
N LEU A 17 -1.94 -2.83 -6.54
CA LEU A 17 -1.58 -1.57 -7.17
C LEU A 17 -0.61 -1.80 -8.33
N SER A 18 -0.95 -1.27 -9.50
CA SER A 18 -0.09 -1.32 -10.67
C SER A 18 1.10 -0.37 -10.53
N PHE A 19 2.22 -0.70 -11.17
CA PHE A 19 3.40 0.16 -11.22
C PHE A 19 3.11 1.60 -11.67
N ARG A 20 2.21 1.77 -12.64
CA ARG A 20 1.83 3.10 -13.17
C ARG A 20 1.24 3.99 -12.09
N GLN A 21 0.50 3.42 -11.13
CA GLN A 21 -0.07 4.20 -10.03
C GLN A 21 1.01 4.67 -9.06
N PHE A 22 2.09 3.91 -8.85
CA PHE A 22 3.24 4.37 -8.07
C PHE A 22 4.08 5.45 -8.77
N GLN A 23 3.92 5.62 -10.08
CA GLN A 23 4.48 6.75 -10.82
C GLN A 23 3.58 7.99 -10.76
N ASP A 24 2.36 7.88 -10.24
CA ASP A 24 1.48 9.03 -10.05
C ASP A 24 1.90 9.80 -8.79
N SER A 25 2.30 11.06 -8.96
CA SER A 25 2.66 11.94 -7.84
C SER A 25 1.47 12.24 -6.91
N GLN A 26 0.24 11.97 -7.34
CA GLN A 26 -0.97 12.14 -6.54
C GLN A 26 -1.31 10.92 -5.67
N LEU A 27 -0.67 9.77 -5.86
CA LEU A 27 -1.00 8.55 -5.11
C LEU A 27 -0.80 8.75 -3.60
N LEU A 28 0.41 9.18 -3.20
CA LEU A 28 0.76 9.38 -1.79
C LEU A 28 -0.15 10.42 -1.10
N PRO A 29 -0.31 11.65 -1.64
CA PRO A 29 -1.23 12.64 -1.05
C PRO A 29 -2.68 12.14 -0.94
N THR A 30 -3.14 11.38 -1.95
CA THR A 30 -4.51 10.84 -1.95
C THR A 30 -4.68 9.79 -0.85
N LEU A 31 -3.73 8.87 -0.71
CA LEU A 31 -3.79 7.85 0.33
C LEU A 31 -3.68 8.46 1.74
N GLN A 32 -2.77 9.40 1.95
CA GLN A 32 -2.66 10.13 3.22
C GLN A 32 -3.99 10.78 3.60
N ARG A 33 -4.59 11.54 2.67
CA ARG A 33 -5.88 12.18 2.90
C ARG A 33 -6.97 11.16 3.25
N LEU A 34 -7.07 10.05 2.51
CA LEU A 34 -8.11 9.04 2.76
C LEU A 34 -7.92 8.31 4.10
N ILE A 35 -6.68 8.02 4.48
CA ILE A 35 -6.33 7.39 5.76
C ILE A 35 -6.74 8.33 6.91
N GLU A 36 -6.41 9.61 6.81
CA GLU A 36 -6.76 10.62 7.81
C GLU A 36 -8.27 10.88 7.87
N GLU A 37 -8.92 11.09 6.72
CA GLU A 37 -10.35 11.40 6.60
C GLU A 37 -11.24 10.30 7.18
N HIS A 38 -10.85 9.04 7.01
CA HIS A 38 -11.62 7.89 7.45
C HIS A 38 -11.14 7.28 8.77
N GLY A 39 -10.02 7.78 9.34
CA GLY A 39 -9.42 7.24 10.55
C GLY A 39 -9.00 5.77 10.39
N VAL A 40 -8.53 5.40 9.20
CA VAL A 40 -8.04 4.05 8.91
C VAL A 40 -6.66 3.90 9.54
N ASP A 41 -6.44 2.79 10.24
CA ASP A 41 -5.09 2.44 10.67
C ASP A 41 -4.32 1.91 9.45
N ALA A 42 -3.30 2.67 9.01
CA ALA A 42 -2.50 2.29 7.85
C ALA A 42 -1.84 0.91 7.98
N ARG A 43 -1.66 0.38 9.19
CA ARG A 43 -1.17 -0.98 9.46
C ARG A 43 -2.12 -2.07 8.97
N TRP A 44 -3.37 -1.72 8.65
CA TRP A 44 -4.35 -2.63 8.06
C TRP A 44 -4.22 -2.69 6.53
N LEU A 45 -3.48 -1.77 5.90
CA LEU A 45 -3.31 -1.74 4.46
C LEU A 45 -2.04 -2.51 4.07
N GLU A 46 -2.19 -3.36 3.06
CA GLU A 46 -1.08 -4.01 2.39
C GLU A 46 -1.19 -3.76 0.88
N PHE A 47 -0.11 -3.30 0.25
CA PHE A 47 -0.06 -3.11 -1.20
C PHE A 47 0.80 -4.17 -1.87
N GLU A 48 0.21 -4.83 -2.85
CA GLU A 48 0.88 -5.85 -3.65
C GLU A 48 1.49 -5.19 -4.89
N LEU A 49 2.78 -5.39 -5.10
CA LEU A 49 3.49 -4.98 -6.32
C LEU A 49 4.17 -6.18 -6.95
N THR A 50 4.26 -6.23 -8.27
CA THR A 50 5.04 -7.29 -8.92
C THR A 50 6.54 -7.05 -8.80
N GLU A 51 7.35 -8.12 -8.78
CA GLU A 51 8.81 -7.98 -8.77
C GLU A 51 9.29 -7.14 -9.98
N THR A 52 8.70 -7.37 -11.15
CA THR A 52 8.98 -6.58 -12.36
C THR A 52 8.64 -5.09 -12.20
N ALA A 53 7.58 -4.75 -11.44
CA ALA A 53 7.24 -3.37 -11.14
C ALA A 53 8.36 -2.72 -10.31
N VAL A 54 8.83 -3.39 -9.25
CA VAL A 54 9.89 -2.85 -8.40
C VAL A 54 11.24 -2.78 -9.13
N MET A 55 11.56 -3.75 -9.99
CA MET A 55 12.81 -3.78 -10.77
C MET A 55 12.95 -2.63 -11.77
N ARG A 56 11.85 -1.97 -12.17
CA ARG A 56 11.90 -0.78 -13.03
C ARG A 56 12.47 0.46 -12.32
N ARG A 57 12.76 0.38 -11.01
CA ARG A 57 13.60 1.30 -10.20
C ARG A 57 13.46 2.78 -10.60
N SER A 58 12.26 3.35 -10.56
CA SER A 58 12.16 4.80 -10.54
C SER A 58 12.32 5.30 -9.11
N ASP A 59 13.17 6.30 -8.89
CA ASP A 59 13.39 6.91 -7.57
C ASP A 59 12.07 7.35 -6.93
N GLN A 60 11.11 7.80 -7.74
CA GLN A 60 9.78 8.19 -7.31
C GLN A 60 8.96 7.04 -6.70
N VAL A 61 9.02 5.83 -7.28
CA VAL A 61 8.30 4.66 -6.75
C VAL A 61 8.89 4.28 -5.40
N LEU A 62 10.22 4.26 -5.28
CA LEU A 62 10.89 3.95 -4.02
C LEU A 62 10.55 4.99 -2.93
N GLN A 63 10.56 6.28 -3.27
CA GLN A 63 10.16 7.35 -2.35
C GLN A 63 8.71 7.20 -1.89
N THR A 64 7.79 6.88 -2.81
CA THR A 64 6.38 6.64 -2.49
C THR A 64 6.23 5.45 -1.55
N MET A 65 6.89 4.32 -1.83
CA MET A 65 6.84 3.14 -0.98
C MET A 65 7.42 3.41 0.41
N GLN A 66 8.55 4.13 0.50
CA GLN A 66 9.14 4.53 1.78
C GLN A 66 8.21 5.43 2.59
N ALA A 67 7.60 6.44 1.96
CA ALA A 67 6.69 7.35 2.63
C ALA A 67 5.44 6.62 3.15
N LEU A 68 4.86 5.72 2.35
CA LEU A 68 3.74 4.88 2.77
C LEU A 68 4.13 3.90 3.88
N GLY A 69 5.34 3.33 3.81
CA GLY A 69 5.88 2.46 4.86
C GLY A 69 6.05 3.18 6.20
N GLN A 70 6.43 4.46 6.18
CA GLN A 70 6.50 5.31 7.39
C GLN A 70 5.12 5.56 8.01
N LEU A 71 4.04 5.53 7.23
CA LEU A 71 2.66 5.58 7.74
C LEU A 71 2.24 4.26 8.38
N GLY A 72 2.97 3.16 8.14
CA GLY A 72 2.67 1.82 8.63
C GLY A 72 2.04 0.89 7.59
N VAL A 73 1.90 1.34 6.34
CA VAL A 73 1.43 0.50 5.23
C VAL A 73 2.45 -0.60 4.95
N ARG A 74 1.95 -1.81 4.69
CA ARG A 74 2.78 -2.96 4.32
C ARG A 74 2.86 -3.13 2.82
N PHE A 75 3.91 -3.80 2.38
CA PHE A 75 4.10 -4.13 0.98
C PHE A 75 4.45 -5.61 0.85
N SER A 76 3.83 -6.27 -0.12
CA SER A 76 4.20 -7.61 -0.55
C SER A 76 4.64 -7.56 -2.02
N LEU A 77 5.59 -8.42 -2.36
CA LEU A 77 6.03 -8.62 -3.72
C LEU A 77 5.32 -9.85 -4.28
N ASP A 78 4.66 -9.68 -5.42
CA ASP A 78 4.02 -10.77 -6.14
C ASP A 78 4.91 -11.20 -7.32
N ASP A 79 5.35 -12.45 -7.28
CA ASP A 79 6.00 -13.11 -8.40
C ASP A 79 4.91 -13.67 -9.31
N PHE A 80 4.47 -12.90 -10.29
CA PHE A 80 3.80 -13.49 -11.44
C PHE A 80 4.81 -14.35 -12.23
N GLY A 81 5.05 -15.58 -11.78
CA GLY A 81 5.99 -16.48 -12.45
C GLY A 81 6.15 -17.87 -11.84
N THR A 82 5.16 -18.76 -12.02
CA THR A 82 5.30 -20.11 -12.61
C THR A 82 3.98 -20.88 -12.45
N GLY A 83 3.28 -21.05 -13.57
CA GLY A 83 2.71 -22.37 -13.82
C GLY A 83 3.84 -23.35 -14.15
#